data_AF-A0A2E2QUP9-F1
#
_entry.id   AF-A0A2E2QUP9-F1
#
_cell.length_a   1.000
_cell.length_b   1.000
_cell.length_c   1.000
_cell.angle_alpha   90.00
_cell.angle_beta   90.00
_cell.angle_gamma   90.00
#
_symmetry.space_group_name_H-M   'P 1'
#
loop_
_entity.id
_entity.type
_entity.pdbx_description
1 polymer ?
#
loop_
_entity_poly.entity_id
_entity_poly.type
_entity_poly.pdbx_seq_one_letter_code
_entity_poly.pdbx_strand_id
1 'polypeptide(L)' 'MNAKAQAVVTTIPMQEASIDIWHSKYQLKTKTGEPVDKDINATYERVAKALAEVENKSVRTQH' A
#
# COMPACT_ATOMS: atom_id res chain seq x y z
N MET A 1 30.51 20.33 -13.05
CA MET A 1 29.85 19.37 -13.96
C MET A 1 28.59 18.88 -13.26
N ASN A 2 27.42 19.11 -13.86
CA ASN A 2 26.11 18.88 -13.25
C ASN A 2 25.76 17.39 -13.26
N ALA A 3 25.78 16.73 -12.11
CA ALA A 3 25.11 15.45 -11.95
C ALA A 3 23.61 15.71 -11.83
N LYS A 4 22.89 15.66 -12.95
CA LYS A 4 21.45 15.48 -12.91
C LYS A 4 21.19 14.17 -12.19
N ALA A 5 20.56 14.22 -11.03
CA ALA A 5 20.04 13.05 -10.35
C ALA A 5 18.99 12.43 -11.28
N GLN A 6 19.45 11.50 -12.13
CA GLN A 6 18.59 10.68 -12.95
C GLN A 6 17.69 9.92 -11.97
N ALA A 7 16.39 10.19 -11.99
CA ALA A 7 15.43 9.42 -11.22
C ALA A 7 15.42 7.99 -11.78
N VAL A 8 16.31 7.14 -11.27
CA VAL A 8 16.31 5.71 -11.54
C VAL A 8 15.16 5.15 -10.72
N VAL A 9 13.95 5.21 -11.27
CA VAL A 9 12.85 4.38 -10.78
C VAL A 9 13.04 3.00 -11.39
N THR A 10 14.03 2.27 -10.88
CA THR A 10 14.00 0.82 -10.94
C THR A 10 12.89 0.38 -10.01
N THR A 11 11.91 -0.37 -10.51
CA THR A 11 10.95 -1.08 -9.67
C THR A 11 11.73 -1.96 -8.70
N ILE A 12 11.83 -1.53 -7.43
CA ILE A 12 12.50 -2.31 -6.38
C ILE A 12 11.46 -3.31 -5.87
N PRO A 13 11.63 -4.62 -6.12
CA PRO A 13 10.70 -5.60 -5.60
C PRO A 13 10.76 -5.65 -4.08
N MET A 14 9.64 -5.96 -3.45
CA MET A 14 9.61 -6.27 -2.02
C MET A 14 10.44 -7.53 -1.74
N GLN A 15 11.15 -7.53 -0.62
CA GLN A 15 11.81 -8.73 -0.12
C GLN A 15 10.76 -9.77 0.27
N GLU A 16 11.01 -11.05 -0.03
CA GLU A 16 10.09 -12.16 0.27
C GLU A 16 9.70 -12.20 1.77
N ALA A 17 10.68 -12.04 2.65
CA ALA A 17 10.45 -11.99 4.10
C ALA A 17 9.47 -10.88 4.52
N SER A 18 9.50 -9.71 3.84
CA SER A 18 8.58 -8.61 4.12
C SER A 18 7.16 -8.94 3.67
N ILE A 19 7.01 -9.66 2.54
CA ILE A 19 5.71 -10.17 2.07
C ILE A 19 5.14 -11.21 3.04
N ASP A 20 5.98 -12.11 3.56
CA ASP A 20 5.57 -13.12 4.53
C ASP A 20 5.10 -12.49 5.85
N ILE A 21 5.84 -11.50 6.35
CA ILE A 21 5.46 -10.72 7.54
C ILE A 21 4.13 -10.00 7.29
N TRP A 22 3.94 -9.38 6.13
CA TRP A 22 2.68 -8.75 5.76
C TRP A 22 1.52 -9.75 5.76
N HIS A 23 1.64 -10.89 5.08
CA HIS A 23 0.64 -11.97 5.06
C HIS A 23 0.28 -12.48 6.47
N SER A 24 1.25 -12.50 7.39
CA SER A 24 1.07 -13.01 8.74
C SER A 24 0.44 -11.98 9.71
N LYS A 25 0.81 -10.70 9.58
CA LYS A 25 0.55 -9.68 10.61
C LYS A 25 -0.35 -8.53 10.18
N TYR A 26 -0.40 -8.22 8.89
CA TYR A 26 -0.99 -6.97 8.38
C TYR A 26 -2.08 -7.18 7.32
N GLN A 27 -2.02 -8.26 6.53
CA GLN A 27 -3.04 -8.58 5.54
C GLN A 27 -4.40 -8.77 6.24
N LEU A 28 -5.39 -7.97 5.83
CA LEU A 28 -6.74 -8.13 6.34
C LEU A 28 -7.31 -9.46 5.85
N LYS A 29 -7.86 -10.25 6.78
CA LYS A 29 -8.50 -11.54 6.51
C LYS A 29 -9.92 -11.56 7.07
N THR A 30 -10.78 -12.34 6.43
CA THR A 30 -12.12 -12.61 6.94
C THR A 30 -12.03 -13.46 8.21
N LYS A 31 -13.17 -13.65 8.89
CA LYS A 31 -13.26 -14.54 10.05
C LYS A 31 -12.88 -15.99 9.73
N THR A 32 -13.03 -16.42 8.48
CA THR A 32 -12.65 -17.77 8.03
C THR A 32 -11.19 -17.87 7.58
N GLY A 33 -10.42 -16.77 7.68
CA GLY A 33 -9.01 -16.73 7.33
C GLY A 33 -8.72 -16.36 5.86
N GLU A 34 -9.76 -16.15 5.04
CA GLU A 34 -9.59 -15.79 3.64
C GLU A 34 -9.04 -14.37 3.49
N PRO A 35 -8.06 -14.13 2.60
CA PRO A 35 -7.50 -12.80 2.39
C PRO A 35 -8.54 -11.84 1.79
N VAL A 36 -8.74 -10.72 2.46
CA VAL A 36 -9.54 -9.58 1.96
C VAL A 36 -8.69 -8.75 1.00
N ASP A 37 -7.46 -8.44 1.42
CA ASP A 37 -6.48 -7.76 0.58
C ASP A 37 -5.70 -8.81 -0.23
N LYS A 38 -5.84 -8.80 -1.56
CA LYS A 38 -5.24 -9.81 -2.46
C LYS A 38 -3.72 -9.70 -2.58
N ASP A 39 -3.20 -8.48 -2.46
CA ASP A 39 -1.79 -8.15 -2.45
C ASP A 39 -1.56 -6.93 -1.52
N ILE A 40 -0.30 -6.55 -1.34
CA ILE A 40 0.06 -5.43 -0.47
C ILE A 40 -0.45 -4.08 -1.01
N ASN A 41 -0.63 -3.94 -2.32
CA ASN A 41 -1.16 -2.72 -2.93
C ASN A 41 -2.63 -2.53 -2.55
N ALA A 42 -3.43 -3.61 -2.53
CA ALA A 42 -4.80 -3.58 -2.05
C ALA A 42 -4.90 -3.10 -0.58
N THR A 43 -3.93 -3.50 0.27
CA THR A 43 -3.83 -2.95 1.63
C THR A 43 -3.60 -1.44 1.59
N TYR A 44 -2.67 -0.94 0.77
CA TYR A 44 -2.41 0.49 0.65
C TYR A 44 -3.64 1.27 0.18
N GLU A 45 -4.31 0.81 -0.87
CA GLU A 45 -5.53 1.45 -1.40
C GLU A 45 -6.64 1.52 -0.35
N ARG A 46 -6.90 0.42 0.36
CA ARG A 46 -7.93 0.36 1.40
C ARG A 46 -7.62 1.31 2.55
N VAL A 47 -6.36 1.34 2.99
CA VAL A 47 -5.92 2.26 4.06
C VAL A 47 -6.03 3.71 3.59
N ALA A 48 -5.55 4.04 2.39
CA ALA A 48 -5.65 5.39 1.84
C ALA A 48 -7.11 5.84 1.75
N LYS A 49 -8.00 4.97 1.27
CA LYS A 49 -9.45 5.25 1.24
C LYS A 49 -10.03 5.49 2.63
N ALA A 50 -9.73 4.62 3.60
CA ALA A 50 -10.22 4.76 4.97
C ALA A 50 -9.74 6.06 5.63
N LEU A 51 -8.50 6.48 5.34
CA LEU A 51 -7.96 7.77 5.80
C LEU A 51 -8.67 8.94 5.12
N ALA A 52 -8.85 8.91 3.79
CA ALA A 52 -9.59 9.95 3.07
C ALA A 52 -11.06 10.06 3.51
N GLU A 53 -11.66 8.95 3.93
CA GLU A 53 -13.05 8.88 4.41
C GLU A 53 -13.29 9.59 5.75
N VAL A 54 -12.26 9.94 6.52
CA VAL A 54 -12.40 10.77 7.72
C VAL A 54 -12.14 12.26 7.46
N GLU A 55 -11.61 12.60 6.28
CA GLU A 55 -11.34 13.98 5.90
C GLU A 55 -12.62 14.73 5.49
N ASN A 56 -12.54 16.07 5.57
CA ASN A 56 -13.60 16.97 5.10
C ASN A 56 -13.89 16.73 3.61
N LYS A 57 -15.18 16.77 3.24
CA LYS A 57 -15.62 16.49 1.86
C LYS A 57 -14.93 17.38 0.80
N SER A 58 -14.56 18.61 1.16
CA SER A 58 -13.92 19.57 0.26
C SER A 58 -12.48 19.21 -0.11
N VAL A 59 -11.83 18.34 0.65
CA VAL A 59 -10.42 17.93 0.43
C VAL A 59 -10.27 16.44 0.11
N ARG A 60 -11.36 15.68 0.15
CA ARG A 60 -11.39 14.22 -0.13
C ARG A 60 -11.10 13.86 -1.60
N THR A 61 -11.10 14.82 -2.52
CA THR A 61 -10.87 14.55 -3.94
C THR A 61 -9.45 14.06 -4.18
N GLN A 62 -9.32 12.96 -4.93
CA GLN A 62 -8.09 12.24 -5.21
C GLN A 62 -6.98 13.14 -5.79
N HIS A 63 -5.75 12.90 -5.35
CA HIS A 63 -4.56 13.09 -6.17
C HIS A 63 -4.57 12.14 -7.37
#